data_AF-A4XK24-F1
#
_entry.id   AF-A4XK24-F1
#
_cell.length_a   1.000
_cell.length_b   1.000
_cell.length_c   1.000
_cell.angle_alpha   90.00
_cell.angle_beta   90.00
_cell.angle_gamma   90.00
#
_symmetry.space_group_name_H-M   'P 1'
#
loop_
_entity.id
_entity.type
_entity.pdbx_description
1 polymer ?
#
loop_
_entity_poly.entity_id
_entity_poly.type
_entity_poly.pdbx_seq_one_letter_code
_entity_poly.pdbx_strand_id
1 'polypeptide(L)'
;MEEFKKDQDIQDIVIHNLFLIIQNLIDIGNHIIADEGFETPGYYGEIPEILSKEKIISENLASVFKKMISFRNIIVHEYSKVDLAKVYDILIYGIDDINKILDEIIKYAKL
;
A
#
# COMPACT_ATOMS: atom_id res chain seq x y z
N MET A 1 9.69 -10.74 16.76
CA MET A 1 10.86 -9.84 16.66
C MET A 1 12.16 -10.63 16.58
N GLU A 2 12.48 -11.48 17.56
CA GLU A 2 13.77 -12.22 17.60
C GLU A 2 13.98 -13.20 16.44
N GLU A 3 12.93 -13.92 16.02
CA GLU A 3 12.98 -14.86 14.88
C GLU A 3 13.09 -14.11 13.55
N PHE A 4 12.22 -13.11 13.32
CA PHE A 4 12.26 -12.22 12.15
C PHE A 4 13.64 -11.57 11.94
N LYS A 5 14.31 -11.11 13.01
CA LYS A 5 15.63 -10.46 12.89
C LYS A 5 16.78 -11.44 12.59
N LYS A 6 16.61 -12.72 12.87
CA LYS A 6 17.68 -13.73 12.76
C LYS A 6 17.59 -14.56 11.48
N ASP A 7 16.46 -14.52 10.80
CA ASP A 7 16.20 -15.29 9.60
C ASP A 7 16.04 -14.37 8.38
N GLN A 8 16.99 -14.47 7.45
CA GLN A 8 17.00 -13.65 6.24
C GLN A 8 15.90 -14.07 5.25
N ASP A 9 15.57 -15.36 5.18
CA ASP A 9 14.52 -15.84 4.29
C ASP A 9 13.16 -15.28 4.73
N ILE A 10 12.90 -15.26 6.05
CA ILE A 10 11.70 -14.63 6.61
C ILE A 10 11.65 -13.13 6.28
N GLN A 11 12.78 -12.42 6.37
CA GLN A 11 12.82 -10.99 6.04
C GLN A 11 12.48 -10.75 4.56
N ASP A 12 13.11 -11.50 3.67
CA ASP A 12 12.92 -11.37 2.23
C ASP A 12 11.47 -11.72 1.84
N ILE A 13 10.89 -12.78 2.41
CA ILE A 13 9.48 -13.17 2.21
C ILE A 13 8.52 -12.06 2.66
N VAL A 14 8.72 -11.51 3.86
CA VAL A 14 7.85 -10.46 4.40
C VAL A 14 7.93 -9.19 3.57
N ILE A 15 9.14 -8.75 3.23
CA ILE A 15 9.36 -7.55 2.41
C ILE A 15 8.70 -7.73 1.04
N HIS A 16 8.88 -8.90 0.42
CA HIS A 16 8.26 -9.22 -0.86
C HIS A 16 6.72 -9.24 -0.78
N ASN A 17 6.15 -9.84 0.26
CA ASN A 17 4.69 -9.87 0.44
C ASN A 17 4.11 -8.47 0.67
N LEU A 18 4.77 -7.63 1.48
CA LEU A 18 4.36 -6.23 1.66
C LEU A 18 4.41 -5.47 0.33
N PHE A 19 5.48 -5.67 -0.45
CA PHE A 19 5.60 -5.11 -1.79
C PHE A 19 4.42 -5.51 -2.68
N LEU A 20 4.08 -6.81 -2.75
CA LEU A 20 2.99 -7.33 -3.57
C LEU A 20 1.63 -6.78 -3.14
N ILE A 21 1.35 -6.73 -1.84
CA ILE A 21 0.08 -6.21 -1.32
C ILE A 21 -0.11 -4.75 -1.75
N ILE A 22 0.92 -3.93 -1.59
CA ILE A 22 0.86 -2.51 -1.96
C ILE A 22 0.71 -2.35 -3.48
N GLN A 23 1.40 -3.18 -4.28
CA GLN A 23 1.23 -3.19 -5.74
C GLN A 23 -0.20 -3.55 -6.14
N ASN A 24 -0.79 -4.57 -5.53
CA ASN A 24 -2.17 -4.97 -5.83
C ASN A 24 -3.17 -3.85 -5.48
N LEU A 25 -2.97 -3.14 -4.36
CA LEU A 25 -3.80 -1.98 -4.03
C LEU A 25 -3.66 -0.85 -5.06
N ILE A 26 -2.45 -0.58 -5.54
CA ILE A 26 -2.18 0.38 -6.62
C ILE A 26 -2.95 -0.02 -7.88
N ASP A 27 -2.88 -1.30 -8.25
CA ASP A 27 -3.52 -1.82 -9.46
C ASP A 27 -5.04 -1.73 -9.36
N ILE A 28 -5.63 -2.09 -8.21
CA ILE A 28 -7.06 -1.90 -7.94
C ILE A 28 -7.47 -0.43 -8.07
N GLY A 29 -6.71 0.48 -7.45
CA GLY A 29 -6.97 1.92 -7.54
C GLY A 29 -6.92 2.45 -8.97
N ASN A 30 -5.91 2.03 -9.74
CA ASN A 30 -5.79 2.38 -11.16
C ASN A 30 -6.94 1.83 -12.00
N HIS A 31 -7.36 0.59 -11.74
CA HIS A 31 -8.51 0.00 -12.44
C HIS A 31 -9.77 0.81 -12.19
N ILE A 32 -10.06 1.18 -10.94
CA ILE A 32 -11.21 2.03 -10.61
C ILE A 32 -11.12 3.38 -11.32
N ILE A 33 -9.95 4.04 -11.29
CA ILE A 33 -9.74 5.32 -11.98
C ILE A 33 -10.02 5.21 -13.49
N ALA A 34 -9.54 4.14 -14.11
CA ALA A 34 -9.70 3.90 -15.54
C ALA A 34 -11.17 3.59 -15.91
N ASP A 35 -11.83 2.73 -15.15
CA ASP A 35 -13.20 2.30 -15.41
C ASP A 35 -14.21 3.44 -15.25
N GLU A 36 -13.98 4.35 -14.31
CA GLU A 36 -14.84 5.50 -14.05
C GLU A 36 -14.48 6.74 -14.88
N GLY A 37 -13.34 6.71 -15.59
CA GLY A 37 -12.87 7.82 -16.41
C GLY A 37 -12.43 9.05 -15.59
N PHE A 38 -11.86 8.83 -14.41
CA PHE A 38 -11.31 9.90 -13.59
C PHE A 38 -9.99 10.46 -14.15
N GLU A 39 -9.48 11.49 -13.49
CA GLU A 39 -8.17 12.07 -13.79
C GLU A 39 -7.09 11.00 -13.78
N THR A 40 -6.32 10.89 -14.87
CA THR A 40 -5.26 9.89 -14.99
C THR A 40 -4.07 10.27 -14.11
N PRO A 41 -3.61 9.39 -13.20
CA PRO A 41 -2.43 9.64 -12.38
C PRO A 41 -1.17 9.69 -13.24
N GLY A 42 -0.33 10.71 -13.03
CA GLY A 42 1.00 10.81 -13.60
C GLY A 42 2.02 9.89 -12.91
N TYR A 43 1.79 9.53 -11.66
CA TYR A 43 2.57 8.55 -10.90
C TYR A 43 1.73 7.89 -9.81
N TYR A 44 2.18 6.74 -9.30
CA TYR A 44 1.39 5.95 -8.33
C TYR A 44 1.00 6.73 -7.07
N GLY A 45 1.81 7.70 -6.64
CA GLY A 45 1.52 8.52 -5.47
C GLY A 45 0.29 9.43 -5.59
N GLU A 46 -0.24 9.64 -6.80
CA GLU A 46 -1.47 10.43 -7.04
C GLU A 46 -2.74 9.59 -6.93
N ILE A 47 -2.64 8.26 -7.05
CA ILE A 47 -3.79 7.35 -7.00
C ILE A 47 -4.61 7.55 -5.71
N PRO A 48 -4.01 7.58 -4.51
CA PRO A 48 -4.80 7.77 -3.28
C PRO A 48 -5.51 9.13 -3.25
N GLU A 49 -4.90 10.17 -3.83
CA GLU A 49 -5.48 11.52 -3.86
C GLU A 49 -6.68 11.57 -4.79
N ILE A 50 -6.60 10.95 -5.96
CA ILE A 50 -7.71 10.83 -6.91
C ILE A 50 -8.85 10.03 -6.29
N LEU A 51 -8.58 8.86 -5.71
CA LEU A 51 -9.61 8.04 -5.05
C LEU A 51 -10.29 8.81 -3.90
N SER A 52 -9.54 9.64 -3.16
CA SER A 52 -10.12 10.45 -2.09
C SER A 52 -10.95 11.63 -2.57
N LYS A 53 -10.48 12.32 -3.62
CA LYS A 53 -11.20 13.39 -4.32
C LYS A 53 -12.57 12.90 -4.81
N GLU A 54 -12.62 11.68 -5.34
CA GLU A 54 -13.84 11.02 -5.80
C GLU A 54 -14.63 10.30 -4.69
N LYS A 55 -14.22 10.48 -3.43
CA LYS A 55 -14.88 9.96 -2.21
C LYS A 55 -14.97 8.44 -2.14
N ILE A 56 -14.06 7.73 -2.82
CA ILE A 56 -13.93 6.27 -2.77
C ILE A 56 -13.25 5.86 -1.47
N ILE A 57 -12.19 6.60 -1.09
CA ILE A 57 -11.53 6.43 0.20
C ILE A 57 -11.49 7.74 1.00
N SER A 58 -11.48 7.63 2.33
CA SER A 58 -11.32 8.78 3.22
C SER A 58 -9.94 9.43 3.08
N GLU A 59 -9.87 10.74 3.32
CA GLU A 59 -8.62 11.52 3.23
C GLU A 59 -7.51 10.95 4.15
N ASN A 60 -7.90 10.46 5.32
CA ASN A 60 -6.99 9.80 6.25
C ASN A 60 -6.37 8.54 5.62
N LEU A 61 -7.20 7.65 5.07
CA LEU A 61 -6.72 6.42 4.44
C LEU A 61 -5.96 6.70 3.15
N ALA A 62 -6.28 7.77 2.41
CA ALA A 62 -5.49 8.22 1.28
C ALA A 62 -4.07 8.63 1.69
N SER A 63 -3.92 9.36 2.80
CA SER A 63 -2.61 9.73 3.36
C SER A 63 -1.80 8.49 3.77
N VAL A 64 -2.46 7.51 4.39
CA VAL A 64 -1.83 6.23 4.75
C VAL A 64 -1.41 5.45 3.51
N PHE A 65 -2.29 5.33 2.52
CA PHE A 65 -2.01 4.62 1.29
C PHE A 65 -0.85 5.27 0.54
N LYS A 66 -0.78 6.61 0.48
CA LYS A 66 0.38 7.33 -0.11
C LYS A 66 1.70 7.00 0.59
N LYS A 67 1.71 6.85 1.92
CA LYS A 67 2.89 6.40 2.68
C LYS A 67 3.27 4.96 2.35
N MET A 68 2.30 4.07 2.18
CA MET A 68 2.53 2.69 1.76
C MET A 68 3.19 2.64 0.37
N ILE A 69 2.69 3.41 -0.59
CA ILE A 69 3.30 3.52 -1.93
C ILE A 69 4.75 4.02 -1.83
N SER A 70 5.00 5.02 -0.98
CA SER A 70 6.35 5.53 -0.73
C SER A 70 7.28 4.45 -0.15
N PHE A 71 6.78 3.64 0.78
CA PHE A 71 7.52 2.50 1.34
C PHE A 71 7.82 1.43 0.28
N ARG A 72 6.85 1.09 -0.58
CA ARG A 72 7.05 0.19 -1.72
C ARG A 72 8.14 0.68 -2.68
N ASN A 73 8.25 1.99 -2.89
CA ASN A 73 9.32 2.57 -3.70
C ASN A 73 10.71 2.41 -3.05
N ILE A 74 10.79 2.55 -1.71
CA ILE A 74 12.04 2.32 -0.96
C ILE A 74 12.49 0.87 -1.11
N ILE A 75 11.57 -0.10 -1.01
CA ILE A 75 11.89 -1.53 -1.19
C ILE A 75 12.57 -1.77 -2.55
N VAL A 76 12.08 -1.16 -3.64
CA VAL A 76 12.61 -1.39 -4.98
C VAL A 76 13.92 -0.64 -5.25
N HIS A 77 14.01 0.63 -4.85
CA HIS A 77 15.13 1.48 -5.22
C HIS A 77 16.28 1.45 -4.21
N GLU A 78 15.99 1.13 -2.96
CA GLU A 78 16.94 1.25 -1.84
C GLU A 78 16.86 0.02 -0.92
N TYR A 79 16.74 -1.19 -1.47
CA TYR A 79 16.60 -2.45 -0.70
C TYR A 79 17.63 -2.59 0.42
N SER A 80 18.90 -2.23 0.15
CA SER A 80 19.99 -2.26 1.12
C SER A 80 19.85 -1.28 2.29
N LYS A 81 18.91 -0.34 2.21
CA LYS A 81 18.58 0.65 3.25
C LYS A 81 17.22 0.40 3.90
N VAL A 82 16.55 -0.71 3.60
CA VAL A 82 15.29 -1.07 4.25
C VAL A 82 15.53 -1.30 5.73
N ASP A 83 14.88 -0.48 6.56
CA ASP A 83 14.95 -0.58 8.01
C ASP A 83 14.05 -1.72 8.50
N LEU A 84 14.66 -2.85 8.85
CA LEU A 84 13.95 -4.05 9.31
C LEU A 84 13.10 -3.81 10.57
N ALA A 85 13.42 -2.82 11.41
CA ALA A 85 12.57 -2.47 12.54
C ALA A 85 11.26 -1.84 12.04
N LYS A 86 11.32 -0.96 11.04
CA LYS A 86 10.12 -0.39 10.40
C LYS A 86 9.33 -1.45 9.65
N VAL A 87 9.99 -2.38 8.95
CA VAL A 87 9.30 -3.50 8.30
C VAL A 87 8.50 -4.31 9.31
N TYR A 88 9.11 -4.61 10.46
CA TYR A 88 8.43 -5.34 11.53
C TYR A 88 7.24 -4.55 12.09
N ASP A 89 7.39 -3.24 12.32
CA ASP A 89 6.27 -2.41 12.78
C ASP A 89 5.13 -2.37 11.76
N ILE A 90 5.43 -2.24 10.46
CA ILE A 90 4.43 -2.29 9.39
C ILE A 90 3.75 -3.67 9.33
N LEU A 91 4.50 -4.76 9.52
CA LEU A 91 3.94 -6.11 9.56
C LEU A 91 2.94 -6.27 10.71
N ILE A 92 3.22 -5.70 11.89
CA ILE A 92 2.37 -5.85 13.07
C ILE A 92 1.17 -4.90 13.06
N TYR A 93 1.36 -3.66 12.58
CA TYR A 93 0.36 -2.59 12.73
C TYR A 93 -0.26 -2.13 11.41
N GLY A 94 0.39 -2.38 10.27
CA GLY A 94 -0.03 -1.88 8.96
C GLY A 94 -1.10 -2.73 8.27
N ILE A 95 -1.32 -3.98 8.70
CA ILE A 95 -2.32 -4.87 8.11
C ILE A 95 -3.74 -4.29 8.28
N ASP A 96 -4.03 -3.69 9.45
CA ASP A 96 -5.33 -3.07 9.70
C ASP A 96 -5.63 -1.91 8.76
N ASP A 97 -4.61 -1.17 8.34
CA ASP A 97 -4.79 -0.05 7.41
C ASP A 97 -5.06 -0.54 5.98
N ILE A 98 -4.41 -1.64 5.56
CA ILE A 98 -4.74 -2.33 4.30
C ILE A 98 -6.21 -2.75 4.30
N ASN A 99 -6.67 -3.38 5.39
CA ASN A 99 -8.06 -3.84 5.51
C ASN A 99 -9.04 -2.68 5.43
N LYS A 100 -8.79 -1.56 6.12
CA LYS A 100 -9.66 -0.38 6.06
C LYS A 100 -9.75 0.22 4.66
N ILE A 101 -8.63 0.29 3.93
CA ILE A 101 -8.62 0.76 2.53
C ILE A 101 -9.47 -0.17 1.66
N LEU A 102 -9.29 -1.49 1.80
CA LEU A 102 -10.06 -2.49 1.06
C LEU A 102 -11.56 -2.40 1.38
N ASP A 103 -11.94 -2.22 2.65
CA ASP A 103 -13.33 -2.10 3.06
C ASP A 103 -14.02 -0.90 2.38
N GLU A 104 -13.35 0.25 2.28
CA GLU A 104 -13.88 1.42 1.58
C GLU A 104 -13.99 1.18 0.07
N ILE A 105 -13.00 0.53 -0.55
CA ILE A 105 -13.02 0.15 -1.96
C ILE A 105 -14.14 -0.85 -2.26
N ILE A 106 -14.29 -1.91 -1.45
CA ILE A 106 -15.33 -2.94 -1.59
C ILE A 106 -16.71 -2.31 -1.47
N LYS A 107 -16.90 -1.46 -0.45
CA LYS A 107 -18.14 -0.71 -0.24
C LYS A 107 -18.49 0.16 -1.44
N TYR A 108 -17.49 0.81 -2.04
CA TYR A 108 -17.67 1.58 -3.27
C TYR A 108 -18.06 0.69 -4.46
N ALA A 109 -17.31 -0.40 -4.68
CA ALA A 109 -17.53 -1.34 -5.78
C ALA A 109 -18.83 -2.16 -5.65
N LYS A 110 -19.50 -2.10 -4.49
CA LYS A 110 -20.69 -2.89 -4.13
C LYS A 110 -20.43 -4.39 -4.22
N LEU A 111 -19.22 -4.81 -3.86
CA LEU A 111 -18.81 -6.20 -3.73
C LEU A 111 -19.15 -6.76 -2.34
#